data_AF-R6M288-F1
#
_entry.id   AF-R6M288-F1
#
_cell.length_a   1.000
_cell.length_b   1.000
_cell.length_c   1.000
_cell.angle_alpha   90.00
_cell.angle_beta   90.00
_cell.angle_gamma   90.00
#
_symmetry.space_group_name_H-M   'P 1'
#
loop_
_entity.id
_entity.type
_entity.pdbx_description
1 polymer ?
#
loop_
_entity_poly.entity_id
_entity_poly.type
_entity_poly.pdbx_seq_one_letter_code
_entity_poly.pdbx_strand_id
1 'polypeptide(L)'
;MNNDKDELLKQVNIDIIFFFLLVVKAIISFYLINEKKKSILNIPSISNEKANKIYYYNRRLNLVIAIYFFLNAMYSYQNATTEEEKEQEKYLVAATFFILLGALLYLPLGNSNLIIEN
;
A
#
# COMPACT_ATOMS: atom_id res chain seq x y z
N MET A 1 29.88 -14.10 -12.16
CA MET A 1 29.99 -12.62 -12.05
C MET A 1 28.85 -11.83 -12.73
N ASN A 2 27.94 -12.46 -13.51
CA ASN A 2 26.74 -11.76 -14.04
C ASN A 2 25.47 -11.98 -13.20
N ASN A 3 25.34 -13.11 -12.49
CA ASN A 3 24.11 -13.44 -11.76
C ASN A 3 23.71 -12.39 -10.71
N ASP A 4 24.68 -11.81 -9.99
CA ASP A 4 24.38 -10.85 -8.91
C ASP A 4 23.81 -9.52 -9.43
N LYS A 5 24.23 -9.08 -10.63
CA LYS A 5 23.74 -7.83 -11.22
C LYS A 5 22.32 -7.99 -11.77
N ASP A 6 22.05 -9.12 -12.42
CA ASP A 6 20.72 -9.40 -12.96
C ASP A 6 19.69 -9.59 -11.84
N GLU A 7 20.10 -10.22 -10.74
CA GLU A 7 19.26 -10.37 -9.54
C GLU A 7 18.99 -9.04 -8.85
N LEU A 8 20.02 -8.19 -8.68
CA LEU A 8 19.88 -6.85 -8.15
C LEU A 8 18.95 -5.99 -9.01
N LEU A 9 19.12 -6.01 -10.33
CA LEU A 9 18.24 -5.29 -11.27
C LEU A 9 16.78 -5.77 -11.15
N LYS A 10 16.57 -7.07 -10.98
CA LYS A 10 15.23 -7.62 -10.77
C LYS A 10 14.60 -7.11 -9.48
N GLN A 11 15.35 -7.07 -8.37
CA GLN A 11 14.86 -6.53 -7.10
C GLN A 11 14.49 -5.04 -7.23
N VAL A 12 15.38 -4.22 -7.81
CA VAL A 12 15.13 -2.79 -8.03
C VAL A 12 13.90 -2.56 -8.92
N ASN A 13 13.72 -3.36 -9.98
CA ASN A 13 12.54 -3.26 -10.83
C ASN A 13 11.24 -3.59 -10.08
N ILE A 14 11.28 -4.57 -9.18
CA ILE A 14 10.11 -4.90 -8.34
C ILE A 14 9.84 -3.73 -7.37
N ASP A 15 10.87 -3.18 -6.72
CA ASP A 15 10.71 -2.01 -5.86
C ASP A 15 10.05 -0.84 -6.60
N ILE A 16 10.51 -0.52 -7.81
CA ILE A 16 9.93 0.53 -8.66
C ILE A 16 8.43 0.28 -8.91
N ILE A 17 8.04 -0.97 -9.20
CA ILE A 17 6.62 -1.32 -9.40
C ILE A 17 5.82 -1.04 -8.12
N PHE A 18 6.31 -1.45 -6.96
CA PHE A 18 5.59 -1.23 -5.70
C PHE A 18 5.53 0.24 -5.29
N PHE A 19 6.58 1.03 -5.57
CA PHE A 19 6.55 2.48 -5.43
C PHE A 19 5.52 3.13 -6.36
N PHE A 20 5.44 2.67 -7.61
CA PHE A 20 4.41 3.16 -8.54
C PHE A 20 2.99 2.80 -8.06
N LEU A 21 2.80 1.58 -7.53
CA LEU A 21 1.51 1.16 -6.98
C LEU A 21 1.08 1.98 -5.76
N LEU A 22 2.02 2.47 -4.93
CA LEU A 22 1.71 3.43 -3.86
C LEU A 22 1.09 4.72 -4.41
N VAL A 23 1.66 5.26 -5.49
CA VAL A 23 1.16 6.48 -6.15
C VAL A 23 -0.23 6.24 -6.73
N VAL A 24 -0.42 5.13 -7.46
CA VAL A 24 -1.73 4.74 -8.01
C VAL A 24 -2.77 4.61 -6.90
N LYS A 25 -2.43 3.96 -5.79
CA LYS A 25 -3.33 3.82 -4.62
C LYS A 25 -3.70 5.18 -4.03
N ALA A 26 -2.76 6.13 -3.95
CA ALA A 26 -3.03 7.47 -3.47
C ALA A 26 -4.02 8.22 -4.39
N ILE A 27 -3.82 8.15 -5.71
CA ILE A 27 -4.70 8.76 -6.71
C ILE A 27 -6.11 8.19 -6.63
N ILE A 28 -6.27 6.87 -6.54
CA ILE A 28 -7.58 6.21 -6.40
C ILE A 28 -8.27 6.66 -5.11
N SER A 29 -7.52 6.76 -4.00
CA SER A 29 -8.07 7.24 -2.73
C SER A 29 -8.60 8.67 -2.85
N PHE A 30 -7.84 9.56 -3.50
CA PHE A 30 -8.25 10.93 -3.76
C PHE A 30 -9.48 11.02 -4.67
N TYR A 31 -9.52 10.22 -5.73
CA TYR A 31 -10.66 10.11 -6.62
C TYR A 31 -11.94 9.71 -5.86
N LEU A 32 -11.88 8.66 -5.04
CA LEU A 32 -13.02 8.21 -4.23
C LEU A 32 -13.53 9.29 -3.26
N ILE A 33 -12.62 10.02 -2.62
CA ILE A 33 -12.99 11.15 -1.73
C ILE A 33 -13.76 12.22 -2.50
N ASN A 34 -13.33 12.55 -3.72
CA ASN A 34 -14.00 13.55 -4.54
C ASN A 34 -15.35 13.07 -5.07
N GLU A 35 -15.46 11.82 -5.51
CA GLU A 35 -16.75 11.24 -5.91
C GLU A 35 -17.75 11.24 -4.74
N LYS A 36 -17.28 10.91 -3.53
CA LYS A 36 -18.12 11.03 -2.33
C LYS A 36 -18.57 12.47 -2.08
N LYS A 37 -17.68 13.45 -2.20
CA LYS A 37 -18.05 14.87 -2.04
C LYS A 37 -19.09 15.30 -3.07
N LYS A 38 -18.94 14.90 -4.33
CA LYS A 38 -19.93 15.18 -5.39
C LYS A 38 -21.30 14.61 -5.05
N SER A 39 -21.34 13.35 -4.60
CA SER A 39 -22.57 12.68 -4.16
C SER A 39 -23.28 13.46 -3.05
N ILE A 40 -22.56 13.92 -2.01
CA ILE A 40 -23.12 14.73 -0.92
C ILE A 40 -23.65 16.10 -1.42
N LEU A 41 -22.99 16.68 -2.42
CA LEU A 41 -23.35 17.99 -2.99
C LEU A 41 -24.38 17.90 -4.13
N ASN A 42 -24.97 16.72 -4.39
CA ASN A 42 -25.88 16.48 -5.52
C ASN A 42 -25.30 16.83 -6.91
N ILE A 43 -23.98 16.73 -7.07
CA ILE A 43 -23.28 16.86 -8.35
C ILE A 43 -23.20 15.47 -9.00
N PRO A 44 -23.34 15.32 -10.33
CA PRO A 44 -23.18 14.03 -10.99
C PRO A 44 -21.91 13.29 -10.54
N SER A 45 -22.10 12.10 -9.99
CA SER A 45 -21.05 11.22 -9.47
C SER A 45 -21.26 9.79 -9.96
N ILE A 46 -20.23 8.96 -9.83
CA ILE A 46 -20.40 7.50 -10.02
C ILE A 46 -21.39 6.93 -9.02
N SER A 47 -21.97 5.77 -9.34
CA SER A 47 -22.85 5.04 -8.42
C SER A 47 -22.09 4.53 -7.20
N ASN A 48 -22.82 4.40 -6.09
CA ASN A 48 -22.29 3.91 -4.82
C ASN A 48 -21.73 2.50 -4.94
N GLU A 49 -22.40 1.62 -5.70
CA GLU A 49 -21.90 0.28 -5.99
C GLU A 49 -20.52 0.31 -6.67
N LYS A 50 -20.34 1.18 -7.68
CA LYS A 50 -19.07 1.32 -8.39
C LYS A 50 -17.98 1.91 -7.49
N ALA A 51 -18.32 2.92 -6.69
CA ALA A 51 -17.40 3.53 -5.73
C ALA A 51 -16.93 2.49 -4.69
N ASN A 52 -17.86 1.72 -4.12
CA ASN A 52 -17.57 0.68 -3.13
C ASN A 52 -16.67 -0.40 -3.73
N LYS A 53 -16.93 -0.85 -4.97
CA LYS A 53 -16.06 -1.81 -5.67
C LYS A 53 -14.62 -1.30 -5.81
N ILE A 54 -14.44 -0.06 -6.28
CA ILE A 54 -13.11 0.56 -6.40
C ILE A 54 -12.44 0.69 -5.03
N TYR A 55 -13.20 1.08 -4.00
CA TYR A 55 -12.73 1.17 -2.63
C TYR A 55 -12.21 -0.19 -2.10
N TYR A 56 -12.95 -1.28 -2.29
CA TYR A 56 -12.50 -2.63 -1.89
C TYR A 56 -11.19 -3.03 -2.59
N TYR A 57 -11.05 -2.79 -3.89
CA TYR A 57 -9.82 -3.09 -4.62
C TYR A 57 -8.64 -2.25 -4.12
N ASN A 58 -8.85 -0.96 -3.90
CA ASN A 58 -7.81 -0.05 -3.42
C ASN A 58 -7.28 -0.43 -2.03
N ARG A 59 -8.15 -0.98 -1.17
CA ARG A 59 -7.75 -1.52 0.14
C ARG A 59 -6.91 -2.78 0.05
N ARG A 60 -7.31 -3.71 -0.83
CA ARG A 60 -6.53 -4.92 -1.09
C ARG A 60 -5.16 -4.57 -1.67
N LEU A 61 -5.11 -3.59 -2.57
CA LEU A 61 -3.86 -3.06 -3.10
C LEU A 61 -2.97 -2.50 -1.98
N ASN A 62 -3.53 -1.73 -1.05
CA ASN A 62 -2.79 -1.23 0.11
C ASN A 62 -2.20 -2.36 0.96
N LEU A 63 -2.93 -3.46 1.17
CA LEU A 63 -2.42 -4.62 1.90
C LEU A 63 -1.28 -5.32 1.14
N VAL A 64 -1.43 -5.55 -0.16
CA VAL A 64 -0.38 -6.17 -0.98
C VAL A 64 0.91 -5.36 -0.95
N ILE A 65 0.80 -4.04 -1.05
CA ILE A 65 1.95 -3.13 -0.94
C ILE A 65 2.58 -3.21 0.46
N ALA A 66 1.78 -3.21 1.52
CA ALA A 66 2.29 -3.27 2.88
C ALA A 66 3.02 -4.59 3.18
N ILE A 67 2.49 -5.72 2.66
CA ILE A 67 3.16 -7.03 2.76
C ILE A 67 4.52 -6.98 2.06
N TYR A 68 4.57 -6.43 0.85
CA TYR A 68 5.83 -6.33 0.10
C TYR A 68 6.90 -5.56 0.88
N PHE A 69 6.60 -4.35 1.33
CA PHE A 69 7.57 -3.53 2.05
C PHE A 69 7.99 -4.17 3.38
N PHE A 70 7.08 -4.82 4.09
CA PHE A 70 7.41 -5.54 5.31
C PHE A 70 8.35 -6.73 5.06
N LEU A 71 8.09 -7.54 4.02
CA LEU A 71 8.97 -8.64 3.65
C LEU A 71 10.33 -8.15 3.18
N ASN A 72 10.37 -7.05 2.42
CA ASN A 72 11.64 -6.45 1.97
C ASN A 72 12.47 -5.93 3.15
N ALA A 73 11.83 -5.24 4.11
CA ALA A 73 12.48 -4.79 5.34
C ALA A 73 13.00 -5.96 6.20
N MET A 74 12.21 -7.03 6.34
CA MET A 74 12.63 -8.25 7.04
C MET A 74 13.83 -8.91 6.36
N TYR A 75 13.83 -8.97 5.03
CA TYR A 75 14.95 -9.50 4.27
C TYR A 75 16.21 -8.64 4.47
N SER A 76 16.10 -7.31 4.39
CA SER A 76 17.24 -6.41 4.64
C SER A 76 17.79 -6.58 6.06
N TYR A 77 16.94 -6.62 7.07
CA TYR A 77 17.32 -6.87 8.46
C TYR A 77 18.06 -8.21 8.66
N GLN A 78 17.61 -9.27 7.99
CA GLN A 78 18.25 -10.60 8.07
C GLN A 78 19.61 -10.65 7.40
N ASN A 79 19.87 -9.78 6.43
CA ASN A 79 21.11 -9.74 5.66
C ASN A 79 22.05 -8.59 6.06
N ALA A 80 21.68 -7.77 7.06
CA ALA A 80 22.53 -6.71 7.60
C ALA A 80 23.86 -7.28 8.13
N THR A 81 24.97 -6.65 7.77
CA THR A 81 26.32 -7.18 8.02
C THR A 81 27.04 -6.49 9.18
N THR A 82 26.58 -5.30 9.55
CA THR A 82 27.10 -4.51 10.67
C THR A 82 26.03 -4.26 11.73
N GLU A 83 26.44 -3.99 12.97
CA GLU A 83 25.49 -3.65 14.05
C GLU A 83 24.76 -2.32 13.78
N GLU A 84 25.41 -1.36 13.11
CA GLU A 84 24.79 -0.08 12.73
C GLU A 84 23.69 -0.29 11.67
N GLU A 85 23.97 -1.04 10.60
CA GLU A 85 22.97 -1.42 9.60
C GLU A 85 21.80 -2.16 10.25
N LYS A 86 22.11 -3.11 11.13
CA LYS A 86 21.09 -3.91 11.82
C LYS A 86 20.19 -3.06 12.71
N GLU A 87 20.74 -2.02 13.36
CA GLU A 87 19.95 -1.09 14.15
C GLU A 87 19.02 -0.25 13.27
N GLN A 88 19.50 0.27 12.14
CA GLN A 88 18.68 1.00 11.16
C GLN A 88 17.56 0.12 10.59
N GLU A 89 17.88 -1.10 10.18
CA GLU A 89 16.93 -2.05 9.62
C GLU A 89 15.88 -2.50 10.64
N LYS A 90 16.23 -2.58 11.93
CA LYS A 90 15.26 -2.84 13.00
C LYS A 90 14.17 -1.77 13.05
N TYR A 91 14.52 -0.50 12.88
CA TYR A 91 13.53 0.58 12.84
C TYR A 91 12.67 0.50 11.57
N LEU A 92 13.25 0.12 10.42
CA LEU A 92 12.51 -0.07 9.17
C LEU A 92 11.51 -1.24 9.28
N VAL A 93 11.92 -2.37 9.86
CA VAL A 93 11.04 -3.50 10.16
C VAL A 93 9.90 -3.07 11.09
N ALA A 94 10.20 -2.33 12.15
CA ALA A 94 9.16 -1.84 13.05
C ALA A 94 8.16 -0.91 12.34
N ALA A 95 8.64 0.03 11.51
CA ALA A 95 7.80 0.94 10.76
C ALA A 95 6.89 0.19 9.77
N THR A 96 7.46 -0.72 8.98
CA THR A 96 6.72 -1.52 8.00
C THR A 96 5.75 -2.50 8.65
N PHE A 97 6.06 -3.01 9.85
CA PHE A 97 5.14 -3.81 10.66
C PHE A 97 3.89 -3.02 11.07
N PHE A 98 4.04 -1.78 11.55
CA PHE A 98 2.89 -0.94 11.89
C PHE A 98 2.07 -0.54 10.66
N ILE A 99 2.71 -0.33 9.51
CA ILE A 99 2.01 -0.11 8.23
C ILE A 99 1.20 -1.35 7.85
N LEU A 100 1.77 -2.55 7.97
CA LEU A 100 1.08 -3.81 7.69
C LEU A 100 -0.10 -4.03 8.64
N LEU A 101 0.10 -3.81 9.93
CA LEU A 101 -0.97 -3.88 10.92
C LEU A 101 -2.11 -2.92 10.58
N GLY A 102 -1.79 -1.66 10.24
CA GLY A 102 -2.76 -0.68 9.79
C GLY A 102 -3.51 -1.13 8.53
N ALA A 103 -2.82 -1.72 7.56
CA ALA A 103 -3.44 -2.25 6.34
C ALA A 103 -4.38 -3.43 6.62
N LEU A 104 -4.02 -4.32 7.54
CA LEU A 104 -4.83 -5.46 7.96
C LEU A 104 -6.09 -5.01 8.70
N LEU A 105 -5.97 -4.07 9.63
CA LEU A 105 -7.10 -3.48 10.34
C LEU A 105 -8.05 -2.72 9.40
N TYR A 106 -7.52 -2.15 8.32
CA TYR A 106 -8.31 -1.46 7.31
C TYR A 106 -9.09 -2.39 6.37
N LEU A 107 -8.67 -3.67 6.25
CA LEU A 107 -9.27 -4.65 5.35
C LEU A 107 -10.73 -5.04 5.71
N PRO A 108 -11.09 -5.33 6.98
CA PRO A 108 -12.45 -5.71 7.37
C PRO A 108 -13.40 -4.52 7.53
N LEU A 109 -12.93 -3.26 7.45
CA LEU A 109 -13.79 -2.09 7.67
C LEU A 109 -14.87 -1.98 6.58
N GLY A 110 -16.04 -2.54 6.85
CA GLY A 110 -17.24 -2.41 6.02
C GLY A 110 -18.04 -1.14 6.29
N ASN A 111 -17.56 -0.28 7.20
CA ASN A 111 -18.23 0.96 7.59
C ASN A 111 -17.19 2.10 7.72
N SER A 112 -16.70 2.56 6.58
CA SER A 112 -15.95 3.81 6.51
C SER A 112 -16.94 4.90 6.13
N ASN A 113 -16.76 6.12 6.64
CA ASN A 113 -17.41 7.27 6.02
C ASN A 113 -17.08 7.36 4.52
N LEU A 114 -16.08 6.66 3.96
CA LEU A 114 -15.84 6.59 2.51
C LEU A 114 -16.75 5.60 1.76
N ILE A 115 -17.45 4.72 2.47
CA ILE A 115 -18.48 3.86 1.91
C ILE A 115 -19.68 4.77 1.65
N ILE A 116 -20.08 4.83 0.38
CA ILE A 116 -21.24 5.61 0.00
C ILE A 116 -22.42 4.68 0.25
N GLU A 117 -23.14 4.93 1.34
CA GLU A 117 -24.41 4.26 1.64
C GLU A 117 -25.42 4.57 0.53
N ASN A 118 -26.22 3.57 0.14
CA ASN A 118 -27.30 3.73 -0.83
C ASN A 118 -28.38 4.69 -0.33
#